data_AF-A0A5C6CJW4-F1
#
_entry.id   AF-A0A5C6CJW4-F1
#
_cell.length_a   1.000
_cell.length_b   1.000
_cell.length_c   1.000
_cell.angle_alpha   90.00
_cell.angle_beta   90.00
_cell.angle_gamma   90.00
#
_symmetry.space_group_name_H-M   'P 1'
#
loop_
_entity.id
_entity.type
_entity.pdbx_description
1 polymer ?
#
loop_
_entity_poly.entity_id
_entity_poly.type
_entity_poly.pdbx_seq_one_letter_code
_entity_poly.pdbx_strand_id
1 'polypeptide(L)'
;MTAVVTTNRATTKAFVVNSAFLQEIKDSHPELWETLHRVRQVCECEDTPFQSVSQLVRLLNELRDQMAFQFALEEAYGYIEVGLDFAATEANQARKVIAQHCSLYLQLSELIEKAEELQYRGAAAAHVHELIAETQAFDERLRAHERSEDELIEASFDRR
;
A
#
# COMPACT_ATOMS: atom_id res chain seq x y z
N MET A 1 31.78 -23.12 36.92
CA MET A 1 31.03 -22.99 35.66
C MET A 1 29.81 -22.13 35.97
N THR A 2 29.94 -20.80 35.80
CA THR A 2 28.88 -19.84 36.13
C THR A 2 28.32 -19.35 34.81
N ALA A 3 27.07 -19.71 34.51
CA ALA A 3 26.39 -19.25 33.30
C ALA A 3 26.05 -17.76 33.47
N VAL A 4 26.71 -16.91 32.68
CA VAL A 4 26.32 -15.52 32.49
C VAL A 4 25.03 -15.54 31.67
N VAL A 5 23.92 -15.15 32.28
CA VAL A 5 22.67 -14.88 31.56
C VAL A 5 22.88 -13.60 30.78
N THR A 6 23.23 -13.74 29.50
CA THR A 6 23.26 -12.62 28.56
C THR A 6 21.81 -12.25 28.24
N THR A 7 21.27 -11.27 28.94
CA THR A 7 19.99 -10.65 28.60
C THR A 7 20.16 -9.96 27.25
N ASN A 8 19.70 -10.62 26.18
CA ASN A 8 19.68 -10.07 24.84
C ASN A 8 18.65 -8.93 24.81
N ARG A 9 19.10 -7.70 25.04
CA ARG A 9 18.27 -6.50 24.93
C ARG A 9 17.97 -6.33 23.45
N ALA A 10 16.86 -6.91 22.99
CA ALA A 10 16.32 -6.61 21.67
C ALA A 10 16.09 -5.10 21.61
N THR A 11 16.99 -4.39 20.93
CA THR A 11 16.91 -2.96 20.64
C THR A 11 15.68 -2.77 19.78
N THR A 12 14.54 -2.56 20.43
CA THR A 12 13.30 -2.31 19.71
C THR A 12 13.44 -0.89 19.17
N LYS A 13 13.28 -0.73 17.86
CA LYS A 13 13.35 0.55 17.18
C LYS A 13 11.95 1.16 17.10
N ALA A 14 11.87 2.48 17.26
CA ALA A 14 10.66 3.29 17.14
C ALA A 14 10.69 4.06 15.81
N PHE A 15 9.54 4.41 15.23
CA PHE A 15 9.48 5.24 14.03
C PHE A 15 8.78 6.56 14.33
N VAL A 16 9.33 7.66 13.83
CA VAL A 16 8.74 9.00 13.85
C VAL A 16 8.41 9.38 12.41
N VAL A 17 7.33 10.12 12.21
CA VAL A 17 6.86 10.52 10.88
C VAL A 17 7.44 11.88 10.52
N ASN A 18 8.07 11.98 9.35
CA ASN A 18 8.43 13.24 8.72
C ASN A 18 7.28 13.73 7.86
N SER A 19 6.27 14.31 8.49
CA SER A 19 4.97 14.53 7.86
C SER A 19 4.97 15.56 6.74
N ALA A 20 5.87 16.54 6.78
CA ALA A 20 6.02 17.49 5.68
C ALA A 20 6.52 16.78 4.41
N PHE A 21 7.46 15.85 4.55
CA PHE A 21 8.00 15.11 3.42
C PHE A 21 7.05 14.00 2.97
N LEU A 22 6.33 13.36 3.89
CA LEU A 22 5.31 12.37 3.56
C LEU A 22 4.18 13.02 2.73
N GLN A 23 3.73 14.22 3.12
CA GLN A 23 2.78 15.00 2.33
C GLN A 23 3.34 15.37 0.95
N GLU A 24 4.60 15.81 0.88
CA GLU A 24 5.25 16.15 -0.39
C GLU A 24 5.36 14.96 -1.34
N ILE A 25 5.70 13.76 -0.84
CA ILE A 25 5.71 12.52 -1.63
C ILE A 25 4.33 12.28 -2.23
N LYS A 26 3.27 12.33 -1.43
CA LYS A 26 1.89 12.10 -1.87
C LYS A 26 1.43 13.12 -2.91
N ASP A 27 1.73 14.40 -2.68
CA ASP A 27 1.38 15.49 -3.60
C ASP A 27 2.15 15.39 -4.93
N SER A 28 3.32 14.76 -4.93
CA SER A 28 4.20 14.61 -6.11
C SER A 28 3.84 13.45 -7.03
N HIS A 29 2.94 12.55 -6.61
CA HIS A 29 2.53 11.36 -7.39
C HIS A 29 1.02 11.31 -7.68
N PRO A 30 0.45 12.31 -8.38
CA PRO A 30 -0.96 12.29 -8.77
C PRO A 30 -1.29 11.10 -9.69
N GLU A 31 -0.30 10.57 -10.43
CA GLU A 31 -0.50 9.51 -11.40
C GLU A 31 -1.00 8.20 -10.77
N LEU A 32 -0.63 7.91 -9.51
CA LEU A 32 -1.15 6.75 -8.78
C LEU A 32 -2.67 6.82 -8.65
N TRP A 33 -3.18 8.00 -8.28
CA TRP A 33 -4.61 8.24 -8.12
C TRP A 33 -5.36 8.26 -9.44
N GLU A 34 -4.74 8.78 -10.50
CA GLU A 34 -5.29 8.69 -11.85
C GLU A 34 -5.42 7.25 -12.33
N THR A 35 -4.38 6.43 -12.14
CA THR A 35 -4.41 4.99 -12.47
C THR A 35 -5.50 4.29 -11.68
N LEU A 36 -5.57 4.52 -10.37
CA LEU A 36 -6.59 3.92 -9.52
C LEU A 36 -8.01 4.34 -9.92
N HIS A 37 -8.21 5.60 -10.34
CA HIS A 37 -9.48 6.06 -10.88
C HIS A 37 -9.85 5.31 -12.17
N ARG A 38 -8.90 5.11 -13.08
CA ARG A 38 -9.13 4.31 -14.30
C ARG A 38 -9.44 2.84 -13.99
N VAL A 39 -8.80 2.25 -12.99
CA VAL A 39 -9.13 0.89 -12.51
C VAL A 39 -10.60 0.82 -12.08
N ARG A 40 -11.07 1.79 -11.30
CA ARG A 40 -12.48 1.86 -10.86
C ARG A 40 -13.43 1.98 -12.05
N GLN A 41 -13.12 2.83 -13.03
CA GLN A 41 -13.93 2.96 -14.25
C GLN A 41 -14.09 1.63 -14.97
N VAL A 42 -13.00 0.86 -15.14
CA VAL A 42 -13.07 -0.47 -15.77
C VAL A 42 -13.92 -1.45 -14.96
N CYS A 43 -13.89 -1.34 -13.63
CA CYS A 43 -14.70 -2.17 -12.73
C CYS A 43 -16.21 -1.84 -12.79
N GLU A 44 -16.57 -0.62 -13.20
CA GLU A 44 -17.95 -0.12 -13.29
C GLU A 44 -18.53 -0.19 -14.71
N CYS A 45 -17.68 -0.29 -15.74
CA CYS A 45 -18.09 -0.36 -17.13
C CYS A 45 -18.68 -1.73 -17.52
N GLU A 46 -19.71 -1.72 -18.37
CA GLU A 46 -20.32 -2.92 -18.98
C GLU A 46 -19.55 -3.39 -20.24
N ASP A 47 -18.23 -3.47 -20.14
CA ASP A 47 -17.38 -3.97 -21.22
C ASP A 47 -17.50 -5.50 -21.38
N THR A 48 -17.04 -6.03 -22.53
CA THR A 48 -16.95 -7.49 -22.66
C THR A 48 -15.90 -8.04 -21.68
N PRO A 49 -16.06 -9.27 -21.16
CA PRO A 49 -15.13 -9.86 -20.19
C PRO A 49 -13.66 -9.81 -20.62
N PHE A 50 -13.39 -10.03 -21.91
CA PHE A 50 -12.04 -9.96 -22.47
C PHE A 50 -11.46 -8.53 -22.45
N GLN A 51 -12.28 -7.53 -22.79
CA GLN A 51 -11.86 -6.13 -22.75
C GLN A 51 -11.58 -5.67 -21.32
N SER A 52 -12.45 -6.00 -20.36
CA SER A 52 -12.25 -5.67 -18.95
C SER A 52 -10.95 -6.27 -18.41
N VAL A 53 -10.72 -7.57 -18.63
CA VAL A 53 -9.49 -8.25 -18.17
C VAL A 53 -8.24 -7.64 -18.80
N SER A 54 -8.25 -7.40 -20.12
CA SER A 54 -7.09 -6.81 -20.81
C SER A 54 -6.74 -5.42 -20.26
N GLN A 55 -7.76 -4.59 -19.99
CA GLN A 55 -7.56 -3.28 -19.38
C GLN A 55 -7.06 -3.39 -17.93
N LEU A 56 -7.63 -4.30 -17.14
CA LEU A 56 -7.20 -4.53 -15.75
C LEU A 56 -5.75 -5.01 -15.67
N VAL A 57 -5.31 -5.97 -16.50
CA VAL A 57 -3.90 -6.43 -16.53
C VAL A 57 -2.95 -5.25 -16.70
N ARG A 58 -3.23 -4.38 -17.68
CA ARG A 58 -2.38 -3.21 -17.95
C ARG A 58 -2.38 -2.23 -16.78
N LEU A 59 -3.56 -1.85 -16.29
CA LEU A 59 -3.71 -0.84 -15.25
C LEU A 59 -3.19 -1.32 -13.88
N LEU A 60 -3.40 -2.59 -13.53
CA LEU A 60 -2.91 -3.14 -12.26
C LEU A 60 -1.38 -3.26 -12.26
N ASN A 61 -0.76 -3.62 -13.39
CA ASN A 61 0.70 -3.57 -13.52
C ASN A 61 1.25 -2.15 -13.36
N GLU A 62 0.64 -1.17 -14.03
CA GLU A 62 0.99 0.26 -13.90
C GLU A 62 0.85 0.73 -12.44
N LEU A 63 -0.25 0.37 -11.77
CA LEU A 63 -0.48 0.69 -10.37
C LEU A 63 0.56 0.07 -9.44
N ARG A 64 0.99 -1.18 -9.69
CA ARG A 64 2.01 -1.86 -8.88
C ARG A 64 3.33 -1.11 -8.92
N ASP A 65 3.75 -0.69 -10.10
CA ASP A 65 5.02 -0.01 -10.27
C ASP A 65 4.99 1.38 -9.60
N GLN A 66 3.86 2.10 -9.72
CA GLN A 66 3.64 3.37 -9.03
C GLN A 66 3.62 3.21 -7.50
N MET A 67 2.90 2.21 -6.98
CA MET A 67 2.85 1.91 -5.54
C MET A 67 4.22 1.51 -5.00
N ALA A 68 4.97 0.66 -5.72
CA ALA A 68 6.32 0.26 -5.32
C ALA A 68 7.23 1.48 -5.19
N PHE A 69 7.15 2.40 -6.15
CA PHE A 69 7.94 3.62 -6.13
C PHE A 69 7.55 4.53 -4.95
N GLN A 70 6.26 4.76 -4.75
CA GLN A 70 5.78 5.58 -3.64
C GLN A 70 6.16 4.98 -2.28
N PHE A 71 5.88 3.69 -2.03
CA PHE A 71 6.25 3.02 -0.80
C PHE A 71 7.76 3.09 -0.53
N ALA A 72 8.60 2.96 -1.56
CA ALA A 72 10.04 3.10 -1.42
C ALA A 72 10.45 4.53 -0.98
N LEU A 73 9.79 5.58 -1.48
CA LEU A 73 10.04 6.95 -1.04
C LEU A 73 9.56 7.18 0.39
N GLU A 74 8.37 6.71 0.73
CA GLU A 74 7.80 6.87 2.07
C GLU A 74 8.67 6.17 3.12
N GLU A 75 9.09 4.93 2.86
CA GLU A 75 9.97 4.18 3.75
C GLU A 75 11.36 4.80 3.87
N ALA A 76 11.90 5.38 2.79
CA ALA A 76 13.23 6.00 2.81
C ALA A 76 13.24 7.38 3.48
N TYR A 77 12.16 8.16 3.35
CA TYR A 77 12.17 9.59 3.68
C TYR A 77 11.00 10.05 4.57
N GLY A 78 9.87 9.35 4.55
CA GLY A 78 8.67 9.64 5.35
C GLY A 78 8.74 9.08 6.77
N TYR A 79 9.44 7.95 6.97
CA TYR A 79 9.52 7.27 8.27
C TYR A 79 10.96 7.24 8.82
N ILE A 80 11.19 7.94 9.94
CA ILE A 80 12.50 8.07 10.58
C ILE A 80 12.61 7.11 11.76
N GLU A 81 13.63 6.25 11.75
CA GLU A 81 13.90 5.35 12.85
C GLU A 81 14.58 6.08 14.03
N VAL A 82 13.99 6.00 15.22
CA VAL A 82 14.48 6.61 16.47
C VAL A 82 14.58 5.58 17.60
N GLY A 83 15.36 5.90 18.63
CA GLY A 83 15.43 5.08 19.85
C GLY A 83 14.13 5.14 20.67
N LEU A 84 13.78 4.02 21.33
CA LEU A 84 12.57 3.91 22.17
C LEU A 84 12.43 4.98 23.26
N ASP A 85 13.55 5.56 23.71
CA ASP A 85 13.57 6.58 24.75
C ASP A 85 12.78 7.85 24.38
N PHE A 86 12.37 8.00 23.10
CA PHE A 86 11.74 9.21 22.57
C PHE A 86 10.25 9.09 22.18
N ALA A 87 9.66 7.90 21.97
CA ALA A 87 8.26 7.81 21.50
C ALA A 87 7.62 6.42 21.72
N ALA A 88 6.64 6.30 22.62
CA ALA A 88 6.02 5.00 22.94
C ALA A 88 4.71 4.69 22.18
N THR A 89 3.88 5.70 21.87
CA THR A 89 2.55 5.50 21.27
C THR A 89 2.54 5.66 19.74
N GLU A 90 3.10 6.74 19.20
CA GLU A 90 3.14 6.97 17.73
C GLU A 90 4.05 5.99 16.99
N ALA A 91 5.16 5.61 17.63
CA ALA A 91 6.09 4.64 17.09
C ALA A 91 5.44 3.29 16.78
N ASN A 92 4.39 2.91 17.52
CA ASN A 92 3.64 1.69 17.26
C ASN A 92 2.63 1.86 16.11
N GLN A 93 2.09 3.06 15.89
CA GLN A 93 1.15 3.31 14.79
C GLN A 93 1.88 3.44 13.46
N ALA A 94 2.96 4.23 13.39
CA ALA A 94 3.80 4.34 12.18
C ALA A 94 4.31 2.95 11.72
N ARG A 95 4.77 2.12 12.66
CA ARG A 95 5.18 0.73 12.34
C ARG A 95 4.06 -0.12 11.75
N LYS A 96 2.83 0.03 12.24
CA LYS A 96 1.68 -0.71 11.71
C LYS A 96 1.35 -0.25 10.29
N VAL A 97 1.42 1.04 10.04
CA VAL A 97 1.12 1.62 8.72
C VAL A 97 2.17 1.19 7.69
N ILE A 98 3.46 1.33 7.99
CA ILE A 98 4.55 0.83 7.13
C ILE A 98 4.40 -0.69 6.85
N ALA A 99 4.03 -1.48 7.85
CA ALA A 99 3.86 -2.92 7.67
C ALA A 99 2.73 -3.29 6.68
N GLN A 100 1.81 -2.36 6.38
CA GLN A 100 0.76 -2.59 5.39
C GLN A 100 1.30 -2.56 3.95
N HIS A 101 2.41 -1.86 3.66
CA HIS A 101 2.97 -1.74 2.32
C HIS A 101 3.23 -3.12 1.69
N CYS A 102 3.92 -4.00 2.42
CA CYS A 102 4.21 -5.35 1.97
C CYS A 102 2.93 -6.15 1.70
N SER A 103 1.93 -6.05 2.58
CA SER A 103 0.66 -6.76 2.39
C SER A 103 -0.12 -6.23 1.18
N LEU A 104 -0.14 -4.92 0.95
CA LEU A 104 -0.82 -4.31 -0.19
C LEU A 104 -0.13 -4.68 -1.50
N TYR A 105 1.20 -4.62 -1.53
CA TYR A 105 1.99 -4.99 -2.70
C TYR A 105 1.79 -6.46 -3.11
N LEU A 106 1.79 -7.37 -2.13
CA LEU A 106 1.53 -8.79 -2.38
C LEU A 106 0.10 -9.01 -2.88
N GLN A 107 -0.89 -8.37 -2.26
CA GLN A 107 -2.29 -8.50 -2.69
C GLN A 107 -2.48 -8.00 -4.13
N LEU A 108 -1.87 -6.87 -4.50
CA LEU A 108 -1.92 -6.36 -5.86
C LEU A 108 -1.22 -7.30 -6.85
N SER A 109 -0.10 -7.89 -6.45
CA SER A 109 0.61 -8.88 -7.28
C SER A 109 -0.25 -10.12 -7.55
N GLU A 110 -0.96 -10.63 -6.55
CA GLU A 110 -1.91 -11.74 -6.71
C GLU A 110 -3.06 -11.38 -7.67
N LEU A 111 -3.59 -10.15 -7.61
CA LEU A 111 -4.61 -9.67 -8.55
C LEU A 111 -4.11 -9.62 -9.99
N ILE A 112 -2.86 -9.15 -10.18
CA ILE A 112 -2.22 -9.12 -11.50
C ILE A 112 -2.07 -10.54 -12.05
N GLU A 113 -1.56 -11.47 -11.26
CA GLU A 113 -1.41 -12.87 -11.66
C GLU A 113 -2.75 -13.48 -12.09
N LYS A 114 -3.82 -13.27 -11.31
CA LYS A 114 -5.18 -13.71 -11.65
C LYS A 114 -5.67 -13.09 -12.96
N ALA A 115 -5.46 -11.78 -13.14
CA ALA A 115 -5.87 -11.09 -14.35
C ALA A 115 -5.13 -11.61 -15.60
N GLU A 116 -3.82 -11.83 -15.49
CA GLU A 116 -2.98 -12.39 -16.55
C GLU A 116 -3.39 -13.84 -16.90
N GLU A 117 -3.69 -14.65 -15.88
CA GLU A 117 -4.19 -16.02 -16.09
C GLU A 117 -5.52 -16.02 -16.85
N LEU A 118 -6.46 -15.15 -16.48
CA LEU A 118 -7.75 -15.00 -17.17
C LEU A 118 -7.58 -14.49 -18.61
N GLN A 119 -6.64 -13.58 -18.84
CA GLN A 119 -6.32 -13.08 -20.18
C GLN A 119 -5.79 -14.22 -21.07
N TYR A 120 -4.90 -15.06 -20.53
CA TYR A 120 -4.26 -16.14 -21.27
C TYR A 120 -5.21 -17.32 -21.55
N ARG A 121 -5.99 -17.74 -20.55
CA ARG A 121 -6.86 -18.93 -20.65
C ARG A 121 -8.23 -18.65 -21.25
N GLY A 122 -8.62 -17.38 -21.33
CA GLY A 122 -9.95 -16.94 -21.73
C GLY A 122 -10.80 -16.52 -20.54
N ALA A 123 -11.46 -15.37 -20.70
CA ALA A 123 -12.18 -14.68 -19.65
C ALA A 123 -13.67 -15.09 -19.61
N ALA A 124 -14.00 -16.11 -18.81
CA ALA A 124 -15.40 -16.40 -18.50
C ALA A 124 -15.98 -15.29 -17.63
N ALA A 125 -17.19 -14.82 -17.94
CA ALA A 125 -17.80 -13.67 -17.27
C ALA A 125 -17.81 -13.79 -15.73
N ALA A 126 -18.11 -14.97 -15.19
CA ALA A 126 -18.11 -15.21 -13.74
C ALA A 126 -16.75 -14.91 -13.08
N HIS A 127 -15.65 -15.41 -13.65
CA HIS A 127 -14.31 -15.15 -13.10
C HIS A 127 -13.88 -13.69 -13.26
N VAL A 128 -14.35 -13.00 -14.31
CA VAL A 128 -14.11 -11.55 -14.45
C VAL A 128 -14.85 -10.76 -13.37
N HIS A 129 -16.09 -11.14 -13.05
CA HIS A 129 -16.81 -10.52 -11.94
C HIS A 129 -16.12 -10.74 -10.59
N GLU A 130 -15.57 -11.93 -10.36
CA GLU A 130 -14.76 -12.20 -9.16
C GLU A 130 -13.50 -11.31 -9.12
N LEU A 131 -12.75 -11.22 -10.22
CA LEU A 131 -11.58 -10.34 -10.31
C LEU A 131 -11.94 -8.87 -10.04
N ILE A 132 -13.06 -8.39 -10.58
CA ILE A 132 -13.56 -7.03 -10.33
C ILE A 132 -13.87 -6.83 -8.85
N ALA A 133 -14.59 -7.76 -8.21
CA ALA A 133 -14.91 -7.66 -6.80
C ALA A 133 -13.67 -7.65 -5.90
N GLU A 134 -12.68 -8.50 -6.20
CA GLU A 134 -11.40 -8.50 -5.47
C GLU A 134 -10.60 -7.22 -5.69
N THR A 135 -10.64 -6.66 -6.91
CA THR A 135 -9.99 -5.38 -7.24
C THR A 135 -10.62 -4.22 -6.47
N GLN A 136 -11.95 -4.19 -6.34
CA GLN A 136 -12.68 -3.21 -5.54
C GLN A 136 -12.34 -3.34 -4.04
N ALA A 137 -12.24 -4.57 -3.52
CA ALA A 137 -11.83 -4.81 -2.14
C ALA A 137 -10.38 -4.35 -1.88
N PHE A 138 -9.48 -4.53 -2.84
CA PHE A 138 -8.12 -3.98 -2.77
C PHE A 138 -8.12 -2.44 -2.75
N ASP A 139 -8.89 -1.80 -3.62
CA ASP A 139 -9.04 -0.34 -3.66
C ASP A 139 -9.54 0.24 -2.32
N GLU A 140 -10.50 -0.43 -1.67
CA GLU A 140 -10.93 -0.06 -0.32
C GLU A 140 -9.82 -0.16 0.73
N ARG A 141 -9.00 -1.22 0.66
CA ARG A 141 -7.85 -1.41 1.56
C ARG A 141 -6.77 -0.36 1.35
N LEU A 142 -6.45 -0.03 0.10
CA LEU A 142 -5.49 1.01 -0.22
C LEU A 142 -5.97 2.37 0.30
N ARG A 143 -7.24 2.73 0.09
CA ARG A 143 -7.81 3.96 0.68
C ARG A 143 -7.77 3.97 2.21
N ALA A 144 -7.95 2.82 2.86
CA ALA A 144 -7.88 2.73 4.32
C ALA A 144 -6.44 2.93 4.84
N HIS A 145 -5.46 2.42 4.11
CA HIS A 145 -4.05 2.67 4.37
C HIS A 145 -3.71 4.16 4.25
N GLU A 146 -4.12 4.80 3.15
CA GLU A 146 -3.90 6.22 2.90
C GLU A 146 -4.50 7.11 3.98
N ARG A 147 -5.74 6.82 4.41
CA ARG A 147 -6.34 7.50 5.58
C ARG A 147 -5.53 7.32 6.86
N SER A 148 -4.94 6.15 7.07
CA SER A 148 -4.12 5.89 8.27
C SER A 148 -2.83 6.71 8.25
N GLU A 149 -2.28 6.98 7.06
CA GLU A 149 -1.14 7.89 6.89
C GLU A 149 -1.52 9.35 7.05
N ASP A 150 -2.67 9.77 6.53
CA ASP A 150 -3.18 11.12 6.71
C ASP A 150 -3.41 11.42 8.20
N GLU A 151 -3.96 10.47 8.95
CA GLU A 151 -4.09 10.56 10.42
C GLU A 151 -2.72 10.70 11.12
N LEU A 152 -1.66 10.04 10.63
CA LEU A 152 -0.31 10.18 11.16
C LEU A 152 0.29 11.56 10.85
N ILE A 153 0.03 12.09 9.65
CA ILE A 153 0.45 13.43 9.22
C ILE A 153 -0.21 14.48 10.10
N GLU A 154 -1.54 14.44 10.26
CA GLU A 154 -2.32 15.36 11.09
C GLU A 154 -1.85 15.34 12.55
N ALA A 155 -1.72 14.15 13.15
CA ALA A 155 -1.28 14.00 14.54
C ALA A 155 0.11 14.58 14.83
N SER A 156 0.96 14.72 13.80
CA SER A 156 2.27 15.33 13.93
C SER A 156 2.22 16.87 13.93
N PHE A 157 1.26 17.47 13.23
CA PHE A 157 1.14 18.93 13.09
C PHE A 157 0.48 19.55 14.32
N ASP A 158 -0.48 18.85 14.93
CA ASP A 158 -1.15 19.28 16.16
C ASP A 158 -0.23 19.40 17.39
N ARG A 159 1.04 18.97 17.26
CA ARG A 159 2.06 19.05 18.32
C ARG A 159 3.03 20.21 18.20
N ARG A 160 2.87 21.08 17.19
CA ARG A 160 3.69 22.29 17.04
C ARG A 160 3.16 23.48 17.83
#